data_AF-R5TYY9-F1
#
_entry.id   AF-R5TYY9-F1
#
_cell.length_a   1.000
_cell.length_b   1.000
_cell.length_c   1.000
_cell.angle_alpha   90.00
_cell.angle_beta   90.00
_cell.angle_gamma   90.00
#
_symmetry.space_group_name_H-M   'P 1'
#
loop_
_entity.id
_entity.type
_entity.pdbx_description
1 polymer ?
#
loop_
_entity_poly.entity_id
_entity_poly.type
_entity_poly.pdbx_seq_one_letter_code
_entity_poly.pdbx_strand_id
1 'polypeptide(L)'
;MKKEELYRLLENGPVYLDGATGSNLQKAGMPTGVCPEQWILDHPDVILDLQKRYIEAGTQILYAPTFSGNRIKLEEYGLADKIVEINTKLVQLCREAAGEKGLVCGDMTMTGESLEPMGDLELEELIDIYKEQAKILYEAGVDLFVVETMMSLAETRAAVLAIKETCDLPIMVSMTFDEKGKTLYGNTPEGCMVVLQSLGADVVGINCSTGPERMADMVRQMKPYANVPILAKPNAGLPQMVDGETVYDMGPEEFASFGPMLMEAGAAVLGGCCGTTPEHIASLVAATKDMKPVPVMQERKRVLASERQIQEIDINGPFLVIGERINPTGKKELQESLRQGSMEIVCDMAEEQEEMGAHILDINMGMNGIDEKEMMLEAIEEVTMTTSLPLCFDSSHVDIIEAALRRYPGRALINSISLEKEKFEKLLPIAKKYGAMFILLPLSDAGLPKDINEKKEIIHTILARALELGMHKEDIVVDGLVATVGANKNAALETLETICYCKNELGLATVGGLSNISFGLPNRGYVNAAFVTMALQSGLTMAIANPSSDIMMNLAAASDLLLNKAGADLNYINRMAEFDAKKKLNL
;
A
#
# COMPACT_ATOMS: atom_id res chain seq x y z
N MET A 1 7.04 23.03 3.04
CA MET A 1 5.68 23.49 2.63
C MET A 1 4.61 22.58 3.26
N LYS A 2 3.31 22.89 3.16
CA LYS A 2 2.20 21.99 3.55
C LYS A 2 1.58 21.25 2.37
N LYS A 3 0.92 20.10 2.61
CA LYS A 3 0.20 19.32 1.59
C LYS A 3 -0.78 20.16 0.76
N GLU A 4 -1.52 21.05 1.38
CA GLU A 4 -2.50 21.91 0.69
C GLU A 4 -1.83 22.91 -0.25
N GLU A 5 -0.56 23.26 -0.01
CA GLU A 5 0.22 24.13 -0.91
C GLU A 5 0.67 23.35 -2.15
N LEU A 6 1.09 22.09 -1.99
CA LEU A 6 1.40 21.20 -3.12
C LEU A 6 0.16 21.01 -4.01
N TYR A 7 -1.00 20.73 -3.43
CA TYR A 7 -2.23 20.51 -4.20
C TYR A 7 -2.76 21.79 -4.86
N ARG A 8 -2.51 22.97 -4.28
CA ARG A 8 -2.82 24.25 -4.92
C ARG A 8 -2.07 24.49 -6.23
N LEU A 9 -0.89 23.87 -6.42
CA LEU A 9 -0.19 23.95 -7.70
C LEU A 9 -1.01 23.31 -8.84
N LEU A 10 -1.73 22.23 -8.53
CA LEU A 10 -2.56 21.48 -9.49
C LEU A 10 -3.88 22.19 -9.86
N GLU A 11 -4.31 23.19 -9.09
CA GLU A 11 -5.49 24.00 -9.41
C GLU A 11 -5.26 24.85 -10.67
N ASN A 12 -4.01 25.17 -10.97
CA ASN A 12 -3.61 26.04 -12.09
C ASN A 12 -3.24 25.26 -13.35
N GLY A 13 -3.32 23.92 -13.34
CA GLY A 13 -2.89 23.06 -14.45
C GLY A 13 -2.04 21.89 -13.97
N PRO A 14 -1.36 21.17 -14.89
CA PRO A 14 -0.36 20.18 -14.50
C PRO A 14 0.81 20.81 -13.74
N VAL A 15 1.42 20.03 -12.85
CA VAL A 15 2.66 20.43 -12.15
C VAL A 15 3.85 19.85 -12.87
N TYR A 16 4.89 20.67 -13.08
CA TYR A 16 6.08 20.28 -13.82
C TYR A 16 7.27 20.01 -12.91
N LEU A 17 7.86 18.84 -13.08
CA LEU A 17 9.14 18.41 -12.51
C LEU A 17 10.26 18.69 -13.52
N ASP A 18 11.50 18.49 -13.10
CA ASP A 18 12.67 18.54 -13.97
C ASP A 18 12.84 17.29 -14.85
N GLY A 19 13.88 17.32 -15.67
CA GLY A 19 14.40 16.19 -16.44
C GLY A 19 15.53 15.45 -15.72
N ALA A 20 16.30 14.65 -16.47
CA ALA A 20 17.40 13.88 -15.89
C ALA A 20 18.60 14.73 -15.44
N THR A 21 19.09 14.49 -14.23
CA THR A 21 20.38 15.00 -13.78
C THR A 21 21.53 14.19 -14.39
N GLY A 22 21.59 12.88 -14.13
CA GLY A 22 22.76 12.04 -14.45
C GLY A 22 23.20 12.07 -15.93
N SER A 23 22.26 11.91 -16.87
CA SER A 23 22.59 11.92 -18.31
C SER A 23 23.04 13.30 -18.81
N ASN A 24 22.63 14.40 -18.17
CA ASN A 24 23.11 15.74 -18.53
C ASN A 24 24.51 16.01 -17.92
N LEU A 25 24.81 15.47 -16.73
CA LEU A 25 26.16 15.52 -16.17
C LEU A 25 27.17 14.74 -17.03
N GLN A 26 26.78 13.56 -17.54
CA GLN A 26 27.61 12.79 -18.49
C GLN A 26 27.91 13.60 -19.76
N LYS A 27 26.89 14.26 -20.34
CA LYS A 27 27.08 15.17 -21.49
C LYS A 27 27.97 16.38 -21.16
N ALA A 28 28.00 16.81 -19.90
CA ALA A 28 28.88 17.87 -19.42
C ALA A 28 30.31 17.39 -19.08
N GLY A 29 30.61 16.10 -19.27
CA GLY A 29 31.94 15.54 -19.10
C GLY A 29 32.16 14.78 -17.79
N MET A 30 31.10 14.45 -17.03
CA MET A 30 31.21 13.58 -15.85
C MET A 30 31.64 12.16 -16.29
N PRO A 31 32.78 11.63 -15.79
CA PRO A 31 33.25 10.30 -16.15
C PRO A 31 32.32 9.19 -15.63
N THR A 32 32.34 8.03 -16.29
CA THR A 32 31.65 6.83 -15.80
C THR A 32 32.31 6.29 -14.53
N GLY A 33 31.51 5.81 -13.57
CA GLY A 33 32.00 5.15 -12.36
C GLY A 33 32.46 6.07 -11.23
N VAL A 34 32.27 7.39 -11.36
CA VAL A 34 32.47 8.34 -10.25
C VAL A 34 31.18 8.54 -9.48
N CYS A 35 31.28 9.04 -8.24
CA CYS A 35 30.13 9.49 -7.45
C CYS A 35 29.57 10.80 -8.06
N PRO A 36 28.33 10.80 -8.59
CA PRO A 36 27.74 12.01 -9.17
C PRO A 36 27.62 13.15 -8.15
N GLU A 37 27.22 12.82 -6.93
CA GLU A 37 27.06 13.77 -5.83
C GLU A 37 28.38 14.52 -5.54
N GLN A 38 29.50 13.80 -5.42
CA GLN A 38 30.82 14.42 -5.22
C GLN A 38 31.28 15.21 -6.46
N TRP A 39 31.06 14.67 -7.66
CA TRP A 39 31.45 15.35 -8.89
C TRP A 39 30.75 16.70 -9.03
N ILE A 40 29.48 16.79 -8.66
CA ILE A 40 28.70 18.04 -8.62
C ILE A 40 29.32 19.06 -7.67
N LEU A 41 29.79 18.64 -6.49
CA LEU A 41 30.43 19.56 -5.54
C LEU A 41 31.77 20.09 -6.05
N ASP A 42 32.47 19.29 -6.85
CA ASP A 42 33.73 19.68 -7.50
C ASP A 42 33.49 20.58 -8.73
N HIS A 43 32.29 20.53 -9.32
CA HIS A 43 31.87 21.28 -10.53
C HIS A 43 30.49 21.94 -10.35
N PRO A 44 30.31 22.82 -9.34
CA PRO A 44 29.00 23.33 -8.95
C PRO A 44 28.33 24.21 -10.01
N ASP A 45 29.11 24.83 -10.89
CA ASP A 45 28.63 25.64 -12.00
C ASP A 45 27.79 24.82 -13.00
N VAL A 46 28.13 23.54 -13.20
CA VAL A 46 27.42 22.65 -14.12
C VAL A 46 26.00 22.37 -13.64
N ILE A 47 25.82 22.00 -12.37
CA ILE A 47 24.48 21.72 -11.83
C ILE A 47 23.65 23.00 -11.70
N LEU A 48 24.28 24.12 -11.34
CA LEU A 48 23.61 25.41 -11.20
C LEU A 48 23.06 25.87 -12.56
N ASP A 49 23.84 25.75 -13.63
CA ASP A 49 23.36 26.07 -14.99
C ASP A 49 22.22 25.15 -15.41
N LEU A 50 22.39 23.83 -15.24
CA LEU A 50 21.38 22.85 -15.62
C LEU A 50 20.03 23.09 -14.93
N GLN A 51 20.05 23.26 -13.61
CA GLN A 51 18.82 23.47 -12.84
C GLN A 51 18.18 24.84 -13.12
N LYS A 52 18.97 25.90 -13.35
CA LYS A 52 18.44 27.18 -13.81
C LYS A 52 17.74 27.05 -15.17
N ARG A 53 18.31 26.28 -16.09
CA ARG A 53 17.67 25.99 -17.39
C ARG A 53 16.40 25.16 -17.26
N TYR A 54 16.30 24.24 -16.29
CA TYR A 54 15.03 23.55 -15.99
C TYR A 54 13.96 24.52 -15.47
N ILE A 55 14.30 25.44 -14.56
CA ILE A 55 13.38 26.50 -14.11
C ILE A 55 12.93 27.38 -15.28
N GLU A 56 13.86 27.78 -16.16
CA GLU A 56 13.54 28.55 -17.37
C GLU A 56 12.65 27.78 -18.36
N ALA A 57 12.80 26.46 -18.42
CA ALA A 57 11.98 25.55 -19.22
C ALA A 57 10.55 25.38 -18.65
N GLY A 58 10.29 25.80 -17.41
CA GLY A 58 8.98 25.76 -16.77
C GLY A 58 8.84 24.74 -15.65
N THR A 59 9.93 24.10 -15.21
CA THR A 59 9.92 23.27 -14.00
C THR A 59 9.51 24.10 -12.78
N GLN A 60 8.62 23.53 -11.96
CA GLN A 60 8.15 24.13 -10.70
C GLN A 60 8.77 23.45 -9.48
N ILE A 61 9.15 22.18 -9.60
CA ILE A 61 9.78 21.40 -8.52
C ILE A 61 11.07 20.79 -9.08
N LEU A 62 12.21 21.25 -8.56
CA LEU A 62 13.53 20.69 -8.85
C LEU A 62 13.85 19.57 -7.88
N TYR A 63 14.40 18.48 -8.38
CA TYR A 63 14.95 17.41 -7.57
C TYR A 63 16.37 17.83 -7.19
N ALA A 64 16.62 17.94 -5.88
CA ALA A 64 17.98 18.07 -5.38
C ALA A 64 18.76 16.84 -5.84
N PRO A 65 20.02 16.98 -6.28
CA PRO A 65 20.78 15.88 -6.86
C PRO A 65 21.33 14.95 -5.76
N THR A 66 20.44 14.45 -4.89
CA THR A 66 20.73 13.67 -3.67
C THR A 66 20.30 12.21 -3.81
N PHE A 67 19.95 11.78 -5.03
CA PHE A 67 19.42 10.45 -5.37
C PHE A 67 20.17 9.30 -4.66
N SER A 68 21.51 9.25 -4.74
CA SER A 68 22.35 8.23 -4.09
C SER A 68 23.03 8.74 -2.82
N GLY A 69 22.46 9.75 -2.16
CA GLY A 69 23.05 10.42 -1.00
C GLY A 69 22.91 9.68 0.35
N ASN A 70 22.58 8.39 0.37
CA ASN A 70 22.51 7.60 1.59
C ASN A 70 23.86 6.95 1.94
N ARG A 71 24.04 6.51 3.19
CA ARG A 71 25.33 6.00 3.69
C ARG A 71 25.85 4.80 2.90
N ILE A 72 24.98 3.89 2.47
CA ILE A 72 25.36 2.66 1.75
C ILE A 72 25.93 3.04 0.38
N LYS A 73 25.18 3.85 -0.38
CA LYS A 73 25.61 4.28 -1.72
C LYS A 73 26.87 5.14 -1.68
N LEU A 74 27.03 6.01 -0.67
CA LEU A 74 28.24 6.82 -0.53
C LEU A 74 29.45 5.98 -0.10
N GLU A 75 29.26 4.88 0.63
CA GLU A 75 30.34 3.98 1.04
C GLU A 75 30.97 3.24 -0.14
N GLU A 76 30.22 2.96 -1.22
CA GLU A 76 30.77 2.43 -2.49
C GLU A 76 31.93 3.31 -3.04
N TYR A 77 31.96 4.58 -2.64
CA TYR A 77 32.98 5.56 -3.01
C TYR A 77 33.89 5.98 -1.84
N GLY A 78 33.74 5.39 -0.65
CA GLY A 78 34.46 5.77 0.57
C GLY A 78 34.08 7.15 1.10
N LEU A 79 32.82 7.56 0.91
CA LEU A 79 32.31 8.89 1.24
C LEU A 79 31.20 8.89 2.32
N ALA A 80 30.94 7.76 2.99
CA ALA A 80 29.86 7.69 4.00
C ALA A 80 30.02 8.73 5.12
N ASP A 81 31.25 8.97 5.59
CA ASP A 81 31.56 9.99 6.61
C ASP A 81 31.24 11.43 6.18
N LYS A 82 30.99 11.66 4.88
CA LYS A 82 30.65 12.98 4.31
C LYS A 82 29.16 13.14 4.00
N ILE A 83 28.30 12.20 4.40
CA ILE A 83 26.86 12.22 4.10
C ILE A 83 26.20 13.56 4.43
N VAL A 84 26.50 14.14 5.60
CA VAL A 84 25.95 15.43 6.04
C VAL A 84 26.42 16.56 5.13
N GLU A 85 27.73 16.63 4.86
CA GLU A 85 28.33 17.69 4.03
C GLU A 85 27.77 17.64 2.61
N ILE A 86 27.75 16.45 2.01
CA ILE A 86 27.36 16.24 0.62
C ILE A 86 25.90 16.62 0.41
N ASN A 87 24.97 15.99 1.14
CA ASN A 87 23.54 16.26 0.98
C ASN A 87 23.20 17.73 1.26
N THR A 88 23.78 18.32 2.32
CA THR A 88 23.53 19.72 2.67
C THR A 88 23.95 20.68 1.55
N LYS A 89 25.15 20.50 1.00
CA LYS A 89 25.65 21.36 -0.08
C LYS A 89 24.87 21.20 -1.38
N LEU A 90 24.45 19.97 -1.70
CA LEU A 90 23.65 19.70 -2.90
C LEU A 90 22.26 20.35 -2.83
N VAL A 91 21.61 20.29 -1.65
CA VAL A 91 20.36 21.03 -1.42
C VAL A 91 20.56 22.54 -1.51
N GLN A 92 21.67 23.07 -0.99
CA GLN A 92 22.00 24.50 -1.09
C GLN A 92 22.20 24.96 -2.54
N LEU A 93 22.93 24.18 -3.36
CA LEU A 93 23.09 24.46 -4.80
C LEU A 93 21.74 24.42 -5.51
N CYS A 94 20.91 23.41 -5.23
CA CYS A 94 19.57 23.31 -5.79
C CYS A 94 18.69 24.51 -5.40
N ARG A 95 18.75 24.94 -4.14
CA ARG A 95 18.06 26.14 -3.66
C ARG A 95 18.53 27.41 -4.34
N GLU A 96 19.83 27.56 -4.57
CA GLU A 96 20.39 28.70 -5.31
C GLU A 96 19.85 28.73 -6.75
N ALA A 97 19.81 27.58 -7.44
CA ALA A 97 19.27 27.48 -8.79
C ALA A 97 17.75 27.72 -8.85
N ALA A 98 17.00 27.21 -7.88
CA ALA A 98 15.55 27.37 -7.78
C ALA A 98 15.12 28.85 -7.61
N GLY A 99 15.94 29.63 -6.87
CA GLY A 99 15.60 30.99 -6.47
C GLY A 99 14.25 31.06 -5.76
N GLU A 100 13.48 32.10 -6.03
CA GLU A 100 12.10 32.25 -5.52
C GLU A 100 11.03 31.58 -6.42
N LYS A 101 11.44 30.98 -7.56
CA LYS A 101 10.53 30.51 -8.60
C LYS A 101 10.22 29.01 -8.50
N GLY A 102 11.17 28.22 -7.99
CA GLY A 102 11.05 26.77 -7.89
C GLY A 102 11.04 26.28 -6.45
N LEU A 103 10.42 25.13 -6.24
CA LEU A 103 10.50 24.34 -5.02
C LEU A 103 11.67 23.36 -5.13
N VAL A 104 12.29 23.04 -3.99
CA VAL A 104 13.39 22.06 -3.92
C VAL A 104 12.86 20.79 -3.26
N CYS A 105 12.95 19.68 -3.97
CA CYS A 105 12.55 18.36 -3.51
C CYS A 105 13.77 17.55 -3.08
N GLY A 106 13.76 16.99 -1.87
CA GLY A 106 14.77 16.02 -1.44
C GLY A 106 14.54 14.70 -2.16
N ASP A 107 15.49 14.32 -3.01
CA ASP A 107 15.43 13.10 -3.82
C ASP A 107 16.18 11.97 -3.13
N MET A 108 15.49 10.84 -2.91
CA MET A 108 15.98 9.65 -2.24
C MET A 108 15.61 8.41 -3.07
N THR A 109 16.50 7.42 -3.15
CA THR A 109 16.27 6.19 -3.91
C THR A 109 16.61 4.92 -3.12
N MET A 110 16.58 3.78 -3.79
CA MET A 110 17.00 2.49 -3.25
C MET A 110 18.45 2.53 -2.73
N THR A 111 18.72 1.75 -1.69
CA THR A 111 20.07 1.60 -1.13
C THR A 111 20.98 0.73 -1.99
N GLY A 112 20.39 -0.14 -2.83
CA GLY A 112 21.12 -1.13 -3.63
C GLY A 112 21.34 -2.46 -2.91
N GLU A 113 21.09 -2.53 -1.60
CA GLU A 113 21.13 -3.74 -0.80
C GLU A 113 19.74 -4.39 -0.74
N SER A 114 19.71 -5.72 -0.74
CA SER A 114 18.45 -6.47 -0.69
C SER A 114 18.02 -6.71 0.76
N LEU A 115 16.72 -6.51 1.02
CA LEU A 115 16.10 -6.79 2.33
C LEU A 115 16.01 -8.29 2.63
N GLU A 116 16.10 -8.64 3.90
CA GLU A 116 15.75 -9.99 4.39
C GLU A 116 14.30 -10.38 4.02
N PRO A 117 14.04 -11.66 3.67
CA PRO A 117 14.99 -12.78 3.67
C PRO A 117 15.77 -12.97 2.34
N MET A 118 15.58 -12.09 1.35
CA MET A 118 16.25 -12.22 0.04
C MET A 118 17.70 -11.72 0.05
N GLY A 119 18.03 -10.80 0.95
CA GLY A 119 19.40 -10.35 1.25
C GLY A 119 19.63 -10.24 2.75
N ASP A 120 20.68 -9.52 3.14
CA ASP A 120 21.17 -9.45 4.52
C ASP A 120 20.73 -8.17 5.28
N LEU A 121 20.04 -7.24 4.62
CA LEU A 121 19.68 -5.96 5.23
C LEU A 121 18.37 -6.08 6.03
N GLU A 122 18.44 -5.81 7.33
CA GLU A 122 17.26 -5.75 8.20
C GLU A 122 16.38 -4.53 7.89
N LEU A 123 15.06 -4.67 8.03
CA LEU A 123 14.11 -3.58 7.75
C LEU A 123 14.33 -2.35 8.64
N GLU A 124 14.60 -2.54 9.93
CA GLU A 124 14.83 -1.41 10.83
C GLU A 124 16.13 -0.67 10.51
N GLU A 125 17.18 -1.41 10.12
CA GLU A 125 18.43 -0.81 9.65
C GLU A 125 18.19 0.04 8.39
N LEU A 126 17.44 -0.50 7.41
CA LEU A 126 17.03 0.25 6.23
C LEU A 126 16.27 1.53 6.57
N ILE A 127 15.30 1.46 7.50
CA ILE A 127 14.54 2.64 7.94
C ILE A 127 15.48 3.67 8.57
N ASP A 128 16.45 3.25 9.38
CA ASP A 128 17.41 4.15 10.02
C ASP A 128 18.38 4.79 9.01
N ILE A 129 18.76 4.08 7.95
CA ILE A 129 19.52 4.64 6.82
C ILE A 129 18.72 5.75 6.14
N TYR A 130 17.43 5.51 5.86
CA TYR A 130 16.58 6.53 5.25
C TYR A 130 16.31 7.71 6.18
N LYS A 131 16.12 7.48 7.48
CA LYS A 131 15.94 8.56 8.47
C LYS A 131 17.13 9.48 8.53
N GLU A 132 18.34 8.93 8.48
CA GLU A 132 19.56 9.73 8.47
C GLU A 132 19.59 10.70 7.29
N GLN A 133 19.39 10.19 6.07
CA GLN A 133 19.36 11.06 4.88
C GLN A 133 18.19 12.04 4.94
N ALA A 134 16.98 11.59 5.26
CA ALA A 134 15.78 12.43 5.33
C ALA A 134 15.97 13.58 6.33
N LYS A 135 16.60 13.31 7.49
CA LYS A 135 16.89 14.34 8.50
C LYS A 135 17.85 15.40 7.96
N ILE A 136 18.92 14.99 7.28
CA ILE A 136 19.89 15.92 6.69
C ILE A 136 19.21 16.81 5.64
N LEU A 137 18.42 16.22 4.75
CA LEU A 137 17.69 16.95 3.71
C LEU A 137 16.66 17.92 4.32
N TYR A 138 15.93 17.49 5.36
CA TYR A 138 14.99 18.33 6.08
C TYR A 138 15.68 19.54 6.73
N GLU A 139 16.81 19.32 7.43
CA GLU A 139 17.60 20.38 8.06
C GLU A 139 18.24 21.32 7.01
N ALA A 140 18.59 20.80 5.83
CA ALA A 140 19.08 21.60 4.70
C ALA A 140 17.98 22.45 4.03
N GLY A 141 16.71 22.22 4.36
CA GLY A 141 15.59 23.08 3.98
C GLY A 141 14.93 22.72 2.65
N VAL A 142 14.73 21.43 2.36
CA VAL A 142 13.86 20.99 1.25
C VAL A 142 12.39 21.35 1.52
N ASP A 143 11.60 21.54 0.45
CA ASP A 143 10.18 21.91 0.54
C ASP A 143 9.25 20.70 0.68
N LEU A 144 9.68 19.56 0.13
CA LEU A 144 9.00 18.28 0.02
C LEU A 144 10.03 17.16 -0.29
N PHE A 145 9.61 15.90 -0.22
CA PHE A 145 10.44 14.74 -0.55
C PHE A 145 9.91 13.99 -1.77
N VAL A 146 10.82 13.31 -2.47
CA VAL A 146 10.49 12.25 -3.41
C VAL A 146 11.28 11.00 -3.06
N VAL A 147 10.60 9.85 -3.07
CA VAL A 147 11.23 8.53 -3.08
C VAL A 147 11.10 8.00 -4.52
N GLU A 148 12.17 8.10 -5.31
CA GLU A 148 12.15 7.87 -6.77
C GLU A 148 12.88 6.59 -7.20
N THR A 149 12.40 5.97 -8.29
CA THR A 149 12.96 4.77 -8.96
C THR A 149 12.94 3.54 -8.07
N MET A 150 11.87 3.37 -7.29
CA MET A 150 11.77 2.22 -6.41
C MET A 150 11.31 0.97 -7.15
N MET A 151 12.03 -0.13 -6.92
CA MET A 151 11.70 -1.46 -7.47
C MET A 151 11.04 -2.38 -6.43
N SER A 152 11.08 -2.03 -5.15
CA SER A 152 10.53 -2.82 -4.04
C SER A 152 9.47 -2.01 -3.29
N LEU A 153 8.27 -2.57 -3.16
CA LEU A 153 7.21 -1.95 -2.35
C LEU A 153 7.61 -1.89 -0.87
N ALA A 154 8.26 -2.94 -0.34
CA ALA A 154 8.73 -2.98 1.03
C ALA A 154 9.75 -1.85 1.34
N GLU A 155 10.77 -1.70 0.49
CA GLU A 155 11.79 -0.64 0.65
C GLU A 155 11.17 0.76 0.49
N THR A 156 10.22 0.91 -0.44
CA THR A 156 9.49 2.17 -0.61
C THR A 156 8.71 2.54 0.66
N ARG A 157 8.02 1.57 1.27
CA ARG A 157 7.31 1.79 2.54
C ARG A 157 8.29 2.20 3.65
N ALA A 158 9.47 1.58 3.72
CA ALA A 158 10.51 1.92 4.68
C ALA A 158 10.95 3.38 4.53
N ALA A 159 11.22 3.84 3.31
CA ALA A 159 11.60 5.23 3.03
C ALA A 159 10.47 6.23 3.40
N VAL A 160 9.23 5.93 3.05
CA VAL A 160 8.07 6.78 3.43
C VAL A 160 7.89 6.84 4.95
N LEU A 161 8.00 5.70 5.64
CA LEU A 161 7.95 5.65 7.10
C LEU A 161 9.09 6.46 7.73
N ALA A 162 10.30 6.34 7.21
CA ALA A 162 11.46 7.10 7.68
C ALA A 162 11.23 8.62 7.57
N ILE A 163 10.72 9.10 6.43
CA ILE A 163 10.41 10.52 6.22
C ILE A 163 9.32 10.98 7.19
N LYS A 164 8.22 10.22 7.31
CA LYS A 164 7.10 10.54 8.24
C LYS A 164 7.51 10.53 9.71
N GLU A 165 8.49 9.71 10.09
CA GLU A 165 9.05 9.68 11.45
C GLU A 165 10.06 10.81 11.68
N THR A 166 10.46 11.52 10.63
CA THR A 166 11.40 12.64 10.66
C THR A 166 10.70 14.00 10.60
N CYS A 167 9.69 14.16 9.73
CA CYS A 167 8.98 15.43 9.54
C CYS A 167 7.59 15.25 8.87
N ASP A 168 6.83 16.34 8.77
CA ASP A 168 5.49 16.38 8.16
C ASP A 168 5.48 17.00 6.74
N LEU A 169 6.63 17.03 6.04
CA LEU A 169 6.68 17.56 4.68
C LEU A 169 5.97 16.62 3.68
N PRO A 170 5.39 17.15 2.59
CA PRO A 170 4.75 16.31 1.58
C PRO A 170 5.70 15.30 0.95
N ILE A 171 5.18 14.12 0.62
CA ILE A 171 5.96 13.02 0.06
C ILE A 171 5.40 12.61 -1.30
N MET A 172 6.24 12.69 -2.34
CA MET A 172 6.00 12.06 -3.62
C MET A 172 6.69 10.70 -3.67
N VAL A 173 6.10 9.74 -4.37
CA VAL A 173 6.70 8.41 -4.56
C VAL A 173 6.58 8.01 -6.00
N SER A 174 7.66 7.48 -6.57
CA SER A 174 7.62 6.87 -7.89
C SER A 174 8.23 5.48 -7.90
N MET A 175 7.45 4.55 -8.45
CA MET A 175 7.87 3.17 -8.68
C MET A 175 8.38 3.04 -10.12
N THR A 176 9.19 2.01 -10.37
CA THR A 176 9.61 1.63 -11.72
C THR A 176 9.15 0.21 -12.05
N PHE A 177 8.64 0.03 -13.26
CA PHE A 177 8.05 -1.24 -13.72
C PHE A 177 8.67 -1.66 -15.04
N ASP A 178 8.73 -2.96 -15.27
CA ASP A 178 9.14 -3.55 -16.54
C ASP A 178 8.04 -3.41 -17.62
N GLU A 179 8.31 -3.92 -18.83
CA GLU A 179 7.36 -3.88 -19.95
C GLU A 179 6.06 -4.66 -19.70
N LYS A 180 6.05 -5.56 -18.71
CA LYS A 180 4.87 -6.34 -18.31
C LYS A 180 4.06 -5.63 -17.22
N GLY A 181 4.47 -4.45 -16.79
CA GLY A 181 3.81 -3.69 -15.73
C GLY A 181 4.05 -4.29 -14.36
N LYS A 182 5.24 -4.85 -14.10
CA LYS A 182 5.63 -5.41 -12.81
C LYS A 182 6.92 -4.80 -12.31
N THR A 183 7.02 -4.59 -10.99
CA THR A 183 8.31 -4.27 -10.36
C THR A 183 9.21 -5.50 -10.34
N LEU A 184 10.48 -5.34 -9.92
CA LEU A 184 11.40 -6.47 -9.75
C LEU A 184 10.83 -7.58 -8.84
N TYR A 185 10.07 -7.20 -7.82
CA TYR A 185 9.44 -8.11 -6.85
C TYR A 185 7.98 -8.47 -7.22
N GLY A 186 7.53 -8.14 -8.43
CA GLY A 186 6.23 -8.56 -8.95
C GLY A 186 5.03 -7.72 -8.51
N ASN A 187 5.26 -6.53 -7.92
CA ASN A 187 4.19 -5.61 -7.54
C ASN A 187 3.53 -5.00 -8.78
N THR A 188 2.22 -4.76 -8.72
CA THR A 188 1.46 -4.08 -9.78
C THR A 188 1.33 -2.57 -9.54
N PRO A 189 1.09 -1.76 -10.59
CA PRO A 189 0.84 -0.33 -10.46
C PRO A 189 -0.32 -0.02 -9.50
N GLU A 190 -1.44 -0.72 -9.62
CA GLU A 190 -2.61 -0.52 -8.75
C GLU A 190 -2.34 -0.94 -7.29
N GLY A 191 -1.59 -2.03 -7.06
CA GLY A 191 -1.18 -2.44 -5.72
C GLY A 191 -0.30 -1.39 -5.05
N CYS A 192 0.70 -0.87 -5.78
CA CYS A 192 1.56 0.20 -5.29
C CYS A 192 0.77 1.48 -4.99
N MET A 193 -0.16 1.87 -5.87
CA MET A 193 -1.04 3.04 -5.64
C MET A 193 -1.83 2.87 -4.34
N VAL A 194 -2.52 1.75 -4.15
CA VAL A 194 -3.32 1.47 -2.95
C VAL A 194 -2.48 1.53 -1.68
N VAL A 195 -1.33 0.88 -1.67
CA VAL A 195 -0.48 0.77 -0.47
C VAL A 195 0.16 2.11 -0.13
N LEU A 196 0.80 2.77 -1.09
CA LEU A 196 1.60 3.97 -0.85
C LEU A 196 0.75 5.19 -0.51
N GLN A 197 -0.39 5.38 -1.19
CA GLN A 197 -1.30 6.48 -0.85
C GLN A 197 -1.90 6.29 0.55
N SER A 198 -2.17 5.04 0.94
CA SER A 198 -2.75 4.72 2.26
C SER A 198 -1.73 4.91 3.37
N LEU A 199 -0.46 4.60 3.08
CA LEU A 199 0.67 4.88 3.98
C LEU A 199 0.90 6.40 4.16
N GLY A 200 0.41 7.23 3.25
CA GLY A 200 0.41 8.68 3.37
C GLY A 200 1.27 9.42 2.34
N ALA A 201 1.67 8.77 1.24
CA ALA A 201 2.23 9.50 0.11
C ALA A 201 1.18 10.47 -0.48
N ASP A 202 1.60 11.68 -0.79
CA ASP A 202 0.76 12.76 -1.31
C ASP A 202 0.66 12.76 -2.84
N VAL A 203 1.62 12.14 -3.52
CA VAL A 203 1.61 11.89 -4.97
C VAL A 203 2.25 10.52 -5.19
N VAL A 204 1.64 9.67 -6.01
CA VAL A 204 2.17 8.33 -6.31
C VAL A 204 2.16 8.12 -7.82
N GLY A 205 3.26 7.66 -8.40
CA GLY A 205 3.30 7.43 -9.84
C GLY A 205 4.51 6.63 -10.30
N ILE A 206 4.95 6.95 -11.52
CA ILE A 206 5.88 6.09 -12.26
C ILE A 206 6.99 6.93 -12.87
N ASN A 207 8.22 6.41 -12.81
CA ASN A 207 9.35 6.96 -13.53
C ASN A 207 10.21 5.85 -14.17
N CYS A 208 10.98 6.24 -15.18
CA CYS A 208 11.97 5.39 -15.84
C CYS A 208 11.40 4.10 -16.50
N SER A 209 12.32 3.20 -16.87
CA SER A 209 12.19 1.85 -17.45
C SER A 209 11.45 1.71 -18.78
N THR A 210 10.27 2.29 -18.91
CA THR A 210 9.41 2.13 -20.10
C THR A 210 9.24 3.44 -20.86
N GLY A 211 8.96 3.33 -22.16
CA GLY A 211 8.61 4.47 -22.99
C GLY A 211 7.25 5.08 -22.60
N PRO A 212 6.94 6.31 -23.04
CA PRO A 212 5.74 7.04 -22.62
C PRO A 212 4.40 6.30 -22.84
N GLU A 213 4.27 5.52 -23.93
CA GLU A 213 3.03 4.77 -24.23
C GLU A 213 2.72 3.70 -23.17
N ARG A 214 3.72 2.91 -22.80
CA ARG A 214 3.58 1.88 -21.76
C ARG A 214 3.35 2.50 -20.38
N MET A 215 3.99 3.63 -20.11
CA MET A 215 3.72 4.39 -18.90
C MET A 215 2.26 4.85 -18.83
N ALA A 216 1.67 5.31 -19.94
CA ALA A 216 0.25 5.68 -19.99
C ALA A 216 -0.67 4.50 -19.66
N ASP A 217 -0.37 3.28 -20.14
CA ASP A 217 -1.14 2.08 -19.78
C ASP A 217 -1.10 1.78 -18.27
N MET A 218 0.06 1.93 -17.64
CA MET A 218 0.20 1.73 -16.19
C MET A 218 -0.49 2.84 -15.38
N VAL A 219 -0.42 4.09 -15.84
CA VAL A 219 -1.18 5.21 -15.24
C VAL A 219 -2.69 4.92 -15.28
N ARG A 220 -3.21 4.36 -16.39
CA ARG A 220 -4.62 3.94 -16.48
C ARG A 220 -4.98 2.84 -15.48
N GLN A 221 -4.05 1.94 -15.15
CA GLN A 221 -4.27 0.90 -14.14
C GLN A 221 -4.32 1.49 -12.72
N MET A 222 -3.49 2.50 -12.43
CA MET A 222 -3.49 3.19 -11.13
C MET A 222 -4.73 4.06 -10.93
N LYS A 223 -5.24 4.70 -11.99
CA LYS A 223 -6.24 5.76 -11.90
C LYS A 223 -7.53 5.39 -11.15
N PRO A 224 -8.12 4.18 -11.31
CA PRO A 224 -9.33 3.78 -10.58
C PRO A 224 -9.17 3.71 -9.05
N TYR A 225 -7.93 3.70 -8.54
CA TYR A 225 -7.62 3.63 -7.11
C TYR A 225 -7.02 4.93 -6.56
N ALA A 226 -6.62 5.84 -7.46
CA ALA A 226 -5.86 7.04 -7.11
C ALA A 226 -6.75 8.11 -6.47
N ASN A 227 -6.64 8.25 -5.15
CA ASN A 227 -7.19 9.38 -4.39
C ASN A 227 -6.17 10.52 -4.22
N VAL A 228 -4.96 10.32 -4.73
CA VAL A 228 -3.88 11.30 -4.80
C VAL A 228 -3.47 11.53 -6.26
N PRO A 229 -2.85 12.68 -6.59
CA PRO A 229 -2.33 12.93 -7.93
C PRO A 229 -1.34 11.86 -8.38
N ILE A 230 -1.31 11.59 -9.70
CA ILE A 230 -0.37 10.65 -10.30
C ILE A 230 0.78 11.44 -10.95
N LEU A 231 2.02 11.04 -10.66
CA LEU A 231 3.20 11.55 -11.36
C LEU A 231 3.64 10.63 -12.51
N ALA A 232 4.20 11.20 -13.56
CA ALA A 232 4.80 10.47 -14.67
C ALA A 232 6.10 11.15 -15.15
N LYS A 233 7.23 10.43 -15.06
CA LYS A 233 8.56 10.85 -15.58
C LYS A 233 9.13 9.77 -16.53
N PRO A 234 8.69 9.69 -17.80
CA PRO A 234 9.23 8.71 -18.74
C PRO A 234 10.66 9.05 -19.18
N ASN A 235 11.37 8.05 -19.70
CA ASN A 235 12.65 8.26 -20.39
C ASN A 235 12.43 8.87 -21.78
N ALA A 236 13.46 9.53 -22.33
CA ALA A 236 13.49 10.01 -23.71
C ALA A 236 13.75 8.86 -24.71
N GLY A 237 12.87 7.85 -24.71
CA GLY A 237 13.06 6.61 -25.46
C GLY A 237 13.73 5.50 -24.64
N LEU A 238 13.93 4.35 -25.28
CA LEU A 238 14.61 3.21 -24.64
C LEU A 238 16.12 3.41 -24.71
N PRO A 239 16.88 3.00 -23.66
CA PRO A 239 18.32 3.11 -23.68
C PRO A 239 18.92 2.24 -24.79
N GLN A 240 19.76 2.83 -25.63
CA GLN A 240 20.52 2.13 -26.67
C GLN A 240 22.01 2.19 -26.35
N MET A 241 22.72 1.08 -26.56
CA MET A 241 24.18 1.09 -26.47
C MET A 241 24.78 1.43 -27.82
N VAL A 242 25.41 2.61 -27.91
CA VAL A 242 26.11 3.09 -29.11
C VAL A 242 27.54 3.40 -28.70
N ASP A 243 28.52 2.74 -29.32
CA ASP A 243 29.96 2.93 -29.06
C ASP A 243 30.39 2.83 -27.58
N GLY A 244 29.67 2.04 -26.78
CA GLY A 244 29.95 1.87 -25.34
C GLY A 244 29.32 2.93 -24.45
N GLU A 245 28.51 3.83 -25.02
CA GLU A 245 27.73 4.84 -24.30
C GLU A 245 26.22 4.55 -24.39
N THR A 246 25.49 4.88 -23.32
CA THR A 246 24.02 4.78 -23.31
C THR A 246 23.40 6.03 -23.94
N VAL A 247 22.74 5.86 -25.09
CA VAL A 247 22.10 6.93 -25.85
C VAL A 247 20.58 6.79 -25.80
N TYR A 248 19.91 7.95 -25.74
CA TYR A 248 18.47 8.12 -25.81
C TYR A 248 18.16 8.96 -27.05
N ASP A 249 17.38 8.42 -27.98
CA ASP A 249 17.22 8.96 -29.34
C ASP A 249 15.94 9.79 -29.55
N MET A 250 15.02 9.80 -28.58
CA MET A 250 13.79 10.58 -28.67
C MET A 250 14.09 12.08 -28.52
N GLY A 251 13.66 12.88 -29.50
CA GLY A 251 13.83 14.33 -29.46
C GLY A 251 12.76 15.07 -28.63
N PRO A 252 12.95 16.37 -28.33
CA PRO A 252 12.00 17.16 -27.53
C PRO A 252 10.56 17.20 -28.04
N GLU A 253 10.36 17.38 -29.35
CA GLU A 253 9.02 17.45 -29.95
C GLU A 253 8.29 16.10 -29.86
N GLU A 254 9.01 15.02 -30.13
CA GLU A 254 8.47 13.65 -30.04
C GLU A 254 8.12 13.32 -28.59
N PHE A 255 9.02 13.57 -27.63
CA PHE A 255 8.79 13.36 -26.21
C PHE A 255 7.56 14.14 -25.70
N ALA A 256 7.46 15.42 -26.08
CA ALA A 256 6.34 16.27 -25.68
C ALA A 256 4.99 15.83 -26.27
N SER A 257 5.00 15.16 -27.42
CA SER A 257 3.77 14.63 -28.05
C SER A 257 3.04 13.60 -27.19
N PHE A 258 3.75 12.94 -26.26
CA PHE A 258 3.16 12.00 -25.30
C PHE A 258 2.59 12.65 -24.03
N GLY A 259 2.91 13.92 -23.76
CA GLY A 259 2.42 14.65 -22.60
C GLY A 259 0.88 14.62 -22.46
N PRO A 260 0.12 14.99 -23.53
CA PRO A 260 -1.34 14.89 -23.51
C PRO A 260 -1.86 13.49 -23.22
N MET A 261 -1.23 12.46 -23.78
CA MET A 261 -1.61 11.05 -23.56
C MET A 261 -1.47 10.65 -22.10
N LEU A 262 -0.38 11.05 -21.43
CA LEU A 262 -0.15 10.78 -20.02
C LEU A 262 -1.19 11.50 -19.14
N MET A 263 -1.54 12.75 -19.47
CA MET A 263 -2.57 13.50 -18.75
C MET A 263 -3.96 12.87 -18.91
N GLU A 264 -4.31 12.46 -20.13
CA GLU A 264 -5.56 11.76 -20.43
C GLU A 264 -5.65 10.41 -19.69
N ALA A 265 -4.52 9.71 -19.56
CA ALA A 265 -4.44 8.49 -18.76
C ALA A 265 -4.67 8.74 -17.27
N GLY A 266 -4.36 9.95 -16.77
CA GLY A 266 -4.64 10.38 -15.40
C GLY A 266 -3.47 11.04 -14.67
N ALA A 267 -2.32 11.23 -15.33
CA ALA A 267 -1.18 11.94 -14.76
C ALA A 267 -1.50 13.43 -14.58
N ALA A 268 -0.99 14.00 -13.49
CA ALA A 268 -1.21 15.39 -13.12
C ALA A 268 0.11 16.11 -12.79
N VAL A 269 1.15 15.33 -12.45
CA VAL A 269 2.52 15.80 -12.24
C VAL A 269 3.39 15.19 -13.34
N LEU A 270 4.09 16.00 -14.11
CA LEU A 270 4.80 15.57 -15.32
C LEU A 270 6.27 15.99 -15.26
N GLY A 271 7.17 15.16 -15.77
CA GLY A 271 8.57 15.53 -15.95
C GLY A 271 9.28 14.57 -16.89
N GLY A 272 10.61 14.52 -16.80
CA GLY A 272 11.44 13.63 -17.59
C GLY A 272 12.44 12.85 -16.75
N CYS A 273 12.71 11.60 -17.14
CA CYS A 273 13.77 10.78 -16.57
C CYS A 273 14.95 10.71 -17.56
N CYS A 274 15.64 9.57 -17.66
CA CYS A 274 16.89 9.44 -18.39
C CYS A 274 16.78 9.90 -19.85
N GLY A 275 17.80 10.65 -20.30
CA GLY A 275 17.87 11.20 -21.64
C GLY A 275 17.21 12.57 -21.82
N THR A 276 16.30 12.97 -20.93
CA THR A 276 15.57 14.25 -21.03
C THR A 276 16.45 15.45 -20.67
N THR A 277 16.25 16.56 -21.38
CA THR A 277 17.01 17.83 -21.23
C THR A 277 16.06 18.99 -20.95
N PRO A 278 16.56 20.20 -20.62
CA PRO A 278 15.70 21.38 -20.51
C PRO A 278 14.82 21.64 -21.74
N GLU A 279 15.30 21.33 -22.96
CA GLU A 279 14.52 21.44 -24.19
C GLU A 279 13.31 20.48 -24.19
N HIS A 280 13.49 19.25 -23.68
CA HIS A 280 12.39 18.29 -23.56
C HIS A 280 11.32 18.79 -22.58
N ILE A 281 11.74 19.35 -21.45
CA ILE A 281 10.82 19.91 -20.45
C ILE A 281 10.10 21.13 -21.02
N ALA A 282 10.78 22.03 -21.72
CA ALA A 282 10.15 23.20 -22.34
C ALA A 282 9.10 22.79 -23.38
N SER A 283 9.39 21.79 -24.21
CA SER A 283 8.44 21.24 -25.17
C SER A 283 7.25 20.56 -24.48
N LEU A 284 7.49 19.80 -23.41
CA LEU A 284 6.44 19.15 -22.62
C LEU A 284 5.49 20.19 -21.99
N VAL A 285 6.04 21.23 -21.37
CA VAL A 285 5.27 22.35 -20.80
C VAL A 285 4.46 23.04 -21.89
N ALA A 286 5.08 23.36 -23.03
CA ALA A 286 4.39 24.00 -24.14
C ALA A 286 3.21 23.17 -24.68
N ALA A 287 3.36 21.84 -24.71
CA ALA A 287 2.33 20.92 -25.18
C ALA A 287 1.16 20.73 -24.20
N THR A 288 1.37 20.96 -22.90
CA THR A 288 0.41 20.53 -21.85
C THR A 288 -0.09 21.64 -20.92
N LYS A 289 0.52 22.84 -20.90
CA LYS A 289 0.22 23.90 -19.92
C LYS A 289 -1.24 24.36 -19.88
N ASP A 290 -1.92 24.28 -21.02
CA ASP A 290 -3.32 24.72 -21.17
C ASP A 290 -4.32 23.56 -20.94
N MET A 291 -3.82 22.35 -20.67
CA MET A 291 -4.64 21.19 -20.33
C MET A 291 -5.01 21.19 -18.84
N LYS A 292 -6.13 20.55 -18.52
CA LYS A 292 -6.56 20.33 -17.13
C LYS A 292 -6.29 18.88 -16.74
N PRO A 293 -5.58 18.63 -15.63
CA PRO A 293 -5.41 17.28 -15.12
C PRO A 293 -6.75 16.61 -14.84
N VAL A 294 -6.84 15.30 -15.08
CA VAL A 294 -8.02 14.51 -14.70
C VAL A 294 -8.09 14.46 -13.17
N PRO A 295 -9.19 14.93 -12.54
CA PRO A 295 -9.32 14.97 -11.08
C PRO A 295 -9.07 13.60 -10.44
N VAL A 296 -8.53 13.59 -9.23
CA VAL A 296 -8.39 12.37 -8.42
C VAL A 296 -9.76 11.78 -8.09
N MET A 297 -9.81 10.47 -7.83
CA MET A 297 -11.04 9.80 -7.43
C MET A 297 -11.53 10.40 -6.11
N GLN A 298 -12.77 10.89 -6.11
CA GLN A 298 -13.43 11.42 -4.90
C GLN A 298 -13.99 10.28 -4.05
N GLU A 299 -14.50 9.25 -4.71
CA GLU A 299 -14.94 8.02 -4.04
C GLU A 299 -13.73 7.13 -3.76
N ARG A 300 -13.63 6.68 -2.51
CA ARG A 300 -12.61 5.73 -2.09
C ARG A 300 -13.13 4.31 -2.29
N LYS A 301 -12.21 3.40 -2.57
CA LYS A 301 -12.50 1.97 -2.56
C LYS A 301 -11.96 1.34 -1.27
N ARG A 302 -12.67 0.34 -0.77
CA ARG A 302 -12.19 -0.53 0.31
C ARG A 302 -11.28 -1.57 -0.32
N VAL A 303 -9.99 -1.50 -0.05
CA VAL A 303 -9.01 -2.37 -0.71
C VAL A 303 -7.94 -2.76 0.30
N LEU A 304 -7.75 -4.06 0.45
CA LEU A 304 -6.57 -4.65 1.08
C LEU A 304 -5.56 -5.01 -0.01
N ALA A 305 -4.29 -5.10 0.35
CA ALA A 305 -3.24 -5.41 -0.61
C ALA A 305 -2.13 -6.22 0.05
N SER A 306 -1.68 -7.26 -0.64
CA SER A 306 -0.36 -7.85 -0.47
C SER A 306 0.60 -7.23 -1.48
N GLU A 307 1.84 -7.73 -1.54
CA GLU A 307 2.79 -7.35 -2.59
C GLU A 307 2.37 -7.82 -3.98
N ARG A 308 1.55 -8.87 -4.08
CA ARG A 308 1.24 -9.56 -5.33
C ARG A 308 -0.17 -9.32 -5.83
N GLN A 309 -1.10 -8.98 -4.95
CA GLN A 309 -2.52 -8.87 -5.26
C GLN A 309 -3.23 -7.81 -4.40
N ILE A 310 -4.27 -7.21 -4.99
CA ILE A 310 -5.26 -6.40 -4.27
C ILE A 310 -6.57 -7.18 -4.08
N GLN A 311 -7.24 -6.94 -2.96
CA GLN A 311 -8.57 -7.48 -2.67
C GLN A 311 -9.53 -6.31 -2.42
N GLU A 312 -10.40 -6.03 -3.39
CA GLU A 312 -11.49 -5.08 -3.21
C GLU A 312 -12.57 -5.66 -2.28
N ILE A 313 -13.17 -4.80 -1.45
CA ILE A 313 -14.27 -5.14 -0.54
C ILE A 313 -15.48 -4.27 -0.91
N ASP A 314 -16.29 -4.75 -1.85
CA ASP A 314 -17.55 -4.09 -2.22
C ASP A 314 -18.70 -4.58 -1.33
N ILE A 315 -19.43 -3.64 -0.72
CA ILE A 315 -20.61 -3.92 0.13
C ILE A 315 -21.76 -4.60 -0.63
N ASN A 316 -21.75 -4.51 -1.96
CA ASN A 316 -22.69 -5.17 -2.86
C ASN A 316 -22.02 -6.26 -3.72
N GLY A 317 -20.72 -6.48 -3.51
CA GLY A 317 -19.93 -7.48 -4.20
C GLY A 317 -20.09 -8.90 -3.64
N PRO A 318 -19.37 -9.86 -4.25
CA PRO A 318 -19.36 -11.24 -3.79
C PRO A 318 -18.94 -11.34 -2.32
N PHE A 319 -19.45 -12.35 -1.64
CA PHE A 319 -19.08 -12.68 -0.27
C PHE A 319 -17.61 -13.09 -0.19
N LEU A 320 -16.88 -12.47 0.74
CA LEU A 320 -15.47 -12.73 0.95
C LEU A 320 -15.25 -13.59 2.21
N VAL A 321 -14.22 -14.43 2.18
CA VAL A 321 -13.85 -15.28 3.30
C VAL A 321 -12.49 -14.84 3.84
N ILE A 322 -12.45 -14.57 5.14
CA ILE A 322 -11.22 -14.43 5.92
C ILE A 322 -10.93 -15.80 6.54
N GLY A 323 -9.87 -16.47 6.06
CA GLY A 323 -9.48 -17.80 6.50
C GLY A 323 -8.97 -17.79 7.95
N GLU A 324 -9.61 -18.54 8.84
CA GLU A 324 -9.36 -18.52 10.30
C GLU A 324 -8.40 -19.62 10.80
N ARG A 325 -7.80 -20.42 9.91
CA ARG A 325 -7.07 -21.63 10.34
C ARG A 325 -5.70 -21.35 10.94
N ILE A 326 -5.07 -20.22 10.66
CA ILE A 326 -3.77 -19.84 11.25
C ILE A 326 -4.02 -19.20 12.61
N ASN A 327 -4.37 -20.05 13.57
CA ASN A 327 -4.65 -19.67 14.95
C ASN A 327 -4.38 -20.87 15.87
N PRO A 328 -3.37 -20.80 16.76
CA PRO A 328 -2.96 -21.91 17.62
C PRO A 328 -3.96 -22.23 18.74
N THR A 329 -4.97 -21.39 18.98
CA THR A 329 -5.97 -21.60 20.03
C THR A 329 -6.70 -22.94 19.86
N GLY A 330 -6.47 -23.86 20.81
CA GLY A 330 -7.09 -25.19 20.80
C GLY A 330 -6.52 -26.19 19.79
N LYS A 331 -5.49 -25.83 19.01
CA LYS A 331 -4.87 -26.69 17.99
C LYS A 331 -3.53 -27.24 18.45
N LYS A 332 -3.54 -28.44 19.04
CA LYS A 332 -2.35 -29.05 19.68
C LYS A 332 -1.16 -29.23 18.73
N GLU A 333 -1.42 -29.64 17.50
CA GLU A 333 -0.38 -29.90 16.49
C GLU A 333 0.32 -28.60 16.07
N LEU A 334 -0.46 -27.56 15.73
CA LEU A 334 0.05 -26.22 15.45
C LEU A 334 0.84 -25.67 16.64
N GLN A 335 0.30 -25.76 17.85
CA GLN A 335 1.02 -25.32 19.07
C GLN A 335 2.36 -26.03 19.27
N GLU A 336 2.45 -27.32 18.95
CA GLU A 336 3.69 -28.08 19.11
C GLU A 336 4.72 -27.70 18.03
N SER A 337 4.28 -27.52 16.79
CA SER A 337 5.13 -27.06 15.68
C SER A 337 5.71 -25.66 15.95
N LEU A 338 4.89 -24.71 16.41
CA LEU A 338 5.33 -23.36 16.78
C LEU A 338 6.34 -23.37 17.93
N ARG A 339 6.16 -24.23 18.96
CA ARG A 339 7.14 -24.38 20.05
C ARG A 339 8.48 -24.93 19.60
N GLN A 340 8.50 -25.65 18.48
CA GLN A 340 9.72 -26.18 17.87
C GLN A 340 10.37 -25.19 16.90
N GLY A 341 9.79 -23.99 16.73
CA GLY A 341 10.28 -22.96 15.81
C GLY A 341 10.04 -23.31 14.34
N SER A 342 9.02 -24.12 14.04
CA SER A 342 8.69 -24.51 12.67
C SER A 342 7.46 -23.76 12.16
N MET A 343 7.60 -23.08 11.01
CA MET A 343 6.51 -22.42 10.28
C MET A 343 5.89 -23.29 9.19
N GLU A 344 6.37 -24.52 8.97
CA GLU A 344 5.94 -25.38 7.86
C GLU A 344 4.42 -25.57 7.85
N ILE A 345 3.84 -25.90 9.00
CA ILE A 345 2.39 -26.06 9.13
C ILE A 345 1.61 -24.75 8.93
N VAL A 346 2.23 -23.60 9.21
CA VAL A 346 1.62 -22.28 8.99
C VAL A 346 1.56 -21.99 7.49
N CYS A 347 2.65 -22.27 6.76
CA CYS A 347 2.72 -22.16 5.31
C CYS A 347 1.71 -23.09 4.64
N ASP A 348 1.66 -24.37 5.02
CA ASP A 348 0.68 -25.34 4.51
C ASP A 348 -0.75 -24.84 4.73
N MET A 349 -1.05 -24.31 5.93
CA MET A 349 -2.37 -23.74 6.22
C MET A 349 -2.66 -22.47 5.41
N ALA A 350 -1.66 -21.69 5.02
CA ALA A 350 -1.85 -20.52 4.15
C ALA A 350 -2.22 -20.96 2.73
N GLU A 351 -1.45 -21.86 2.13
CA GLU A 351 -1.70 -22.40 0.78
C GLU A 351 -3.06 -23.08 0.71
N GLU A 352 -3.35 -24.00 1.64
CA GLU A 352 -4.61 -24.74 1.65
C GLU A 352 -5.81 -23.80 1.76
N GLN A 353 -5.71 -22.71 2.52
CA GLN A 353 -6.82 -21.77 2.66
C GLN A 353 -7.04 -20.96 1.39
N GLU A 354 -5.98 -20.52 0.71
CA GLU A 354 -6.05 -19.86 -0.59
C GLU A 354 -6.70 -20.80 -1.63
N GLU A 355 -6.24 -22.04 -1.72
CA GLU A 355 -6.82 -23.07 -2.62
C GLU A 355 -8.30 -23.36 -2.30
N MET A 356 -8.70 -23.26 -1.03
CA MET A 356 -10.09 -23.48 -0.61
C MET A 356 -11.00 -22.26 -0.81
N GLY A 357 -10.47 -21.14 -1.31
CA GLY A 357 -11.22 -19.94 -1.64
C GLY A 357 -11.26 -18.88 -0.53
N ALA A 358 -10.26 -18.85 0.36
CA ALA A 358 -10.02 -17.68 1.19
C ALA A 358 -9.61 -16.49 0.31
N HIS A 359 -10.01 -15.28 0.73
CA HIS A 359 -9.70 -14.03 0.04
C HIS A 359 -8.73 -13.16 0.87
N ILE A 360 -8.70 -13.42 2.18
CA ILE A 360 -7.87 -12.77 3.19
C ILE A 360 -7.47 -13.88 4.18
N LEU A 361 -6.28 -13.83 4.76
CA LEU A 361 -5.89 -14.77 5.82
C LEU A 361 -5.82 -14.06 7.18
N ASP A 362 -6.52 -14.60 8.17
CA ASP A 362 -6.39 -14.17 9.57
C ASP A 362 -5.19 -14.88 10.20
N ILE A 363 -4.26 -14.09 10.75
CA ILE A 363 -3.03 -14.54 11.37
C ILE A 363 -3.07 -14.21 12.85
N ASN A 364 -3.14 -15.26 13.67
CA ASN A 364 -3.08 -15.19 15.12
C ASN A 364 -1.95 -16.11 15.60
N MET A 365 -1.05 -15.58 16.43
CA MET A 365 0.05 -16.34 17.04
C MET A 365 -0.03 -16.43 18.57
N GLY A 366 -1.18 -16.07 19.14
CA GLY A 366 -1.41 -16.03 20.58
C GLY A 366 -1.44 -17.43 21.20
N MET A 367 -0.39 -17.80 21.92
CA MET A 367 -0.37 -19.02 22.73
C MET A 367 0.59 -18.93 23.92
N ASN A 368 0.33 -19.75 24.93
CA ASN A 368 1.18 -19.82 26.11
C ASN A 368 2.52 -20.50 25.79
N GLY A 369 3.61 -19.87 26.23
CA GLY A 369 4.96 -20.45 26.24
C GLY A 369 5.85 -20.09 25.06
N ILE A 370 5.46 -19.09 24.26
CA ILE A 370 6.28 -18.50 23.18
C ILE A 370 6.23 -16.97 23.28
N ASP A 371 7.15 -16.29 22.59
CA ASP A 371 7.02 -14.85 22.32
C ASP A 371 6.07 -14.64 21.14
N GLU A 372 4.86 -14.15 21.40
CA GLU A 372 3.83 -13.93 20.37
C GLU A 372 4.29 -12.89 19.33
N LYS A 373 5.10 -11.89 19.75
CA LYS A 373 5.55 -10.84 18.85
C LYS A 373 6.56 -11.37 17.85
N GLU A 374 7.58 -12.09 18.33
CA GLU A 374 8.59 -12.73 17.49
C GLU A 374 7.91 -13.69 16.50
N MET A 375 7.02 -14.54 17.01
CA MET A 375 6.28 -15.51 16.19
C MET A 375 5.39 -14.86 15.14
N MET A 376 4.74 -13.74 15.47
CA MET A 376 3.94 -12.97 14.50
C MET A 376 4.80 -12.41 13.37
N LEU A 377 6.01 -11.91 13.67
CA LEU A 377 6.92 -11.36 12.66
C LEU A 377 7.45 -12.47 11.74
N GLU A 378 7.89 -13.59 12.30
CA GLU A 378 8.29 -14.78 11.53
C GLU A 378 7.16 -15.27 10.62
N ALA A 379 5.94 -15.36 11.16
CA ALA A 379 4.78 -15.78 10.40
C ALA A 379 4.47 -14.83 9.23
N ILE A 380 4.64 -13.53 9.40
CA ILE A 380 4.43 -12.55 8.31
C ILE A 380 5.41 -12.81 7.17
N GLU A 381 6.68 -13.03 7.49
CA GLU A 381 7.73 -13.27 6.49
C GLU A 381 7.45 -14.54 5.68
N GLU A 382 7.17 -15.64 6.36
CA GLU A 382 6.89 -16.92 5.72
C GLU A 382 5.57 -16.89 4.92
N VAL A 383 4.49 -16.40 5.53
CA VAL A 383 3.16 -16.40 4.89
C VAL A 383 3.13 -15.50 3.67
N THR A 384 3.81 -14.35 3.67
CA THR A 384 3.84 -13.45 2.50
C THR A 384 4.57 -14.04 1.30
N MET A 385 5.59 -14.87 1.56
CA MET A 385 6.29 -15.64 0.52
C MET A 385 5.42 -16.77 -0.02
N THR A 386 4.61 -17.38 0.83
CA THR A 386 3.72 -18.49 0.49
C THR A 386 2.48 -18.04 -0.29
N THR A 387 1.66 -17.15 0.26
CA THR A 387 0.36 -16.76 -0.31
C THR A 387 0.36 -15.40 -0.99
N SER A 388 -0.47 -15.25 -2.02
CA SER A 388 -0.73 -13.95 -2.63
C SER A 388 -1.79 -13.12 -1.89
N LEU A 389 -2.50 -13.70 -0.92
CA LEU A 389 -3.62 -13.06 -0.25
C LEU A 389 -3.18 -11.95 0.73
N PRO A 390 -3.97 -10.88 0.87
CA PRO A 390 -3.78 -9.90 1.94
C PRO A 390 -3.99 -10.51 3.33
N LEU A 391 -3.34 -9.92 4.34
CA LEU A 391 -3.35 -10.42 5.71
C LEU A 391 -4.25 -9.60 6.64
N CYS A 392 -4.87 -10.31 7.58
CA CYS A 392 -5.65 -9.81 8.71
C CYS A 392 -4.90 -10.17 10.00
N PHE A 393 -4.43 -9.17 10.74
CA PHE A 393 -3.66 -9.39 11.97
C PHE A 393 -4.58 -9.47 13.18
N ASP A 394 -4.58 -10.61 13.85
CA ASP A 394 -5.38 -10.88 15.05
C ASP A 394 -4.48 -11.04 16.29
N SER A 395 -4.49 -10.02 17.14
CA SER A 395 -3.84 -10.06 18.45
C SER A 395 -4.56 -9.14 19.44
N SER A 396 -4.51 -9.52 20.71
CA SER A 396 -5.00 -8.68 21.80
C SER A 396 -4.02 -7.57 22.20
N HIS A 397 -2.78 -7.64 21.72
CA HIS A 397 -1.68 -6.76 22.11
C HIS A 397 -1.39 -5.68 21.06
N VAL A 398 -1.45 -4.42 21.48
CA VAL A 398 -1.27 -3.25 20.59
C VAL A 398 0.12 -3.20 19.96
N ASP A 399 1.16 -3.54 20.73
CA ASP A 399 2.55 -3.53 20.29
C ASP A 399 2.86 -4.61 19.25
N ILE A 400 2.16 -5.75 19.32
CA ILE A 400 2.26 -6.83 18.32
C ILE A 400 1.63 -6.38 17.00
N ILE A 401 0.43 -5.80 17.05
CA ILE A 401 -0.23 -5.25 15.85
C ILE A 401 0.62 -4.15 15.22
N GLU A 402 1.18 -3.23 16.00
CA GLU A 402 2.06 -2.18 15.46
C GLU A 402 3.31 -2.77 14.79
N ALA A 403 3.96 -3.75 15.41
CA ALA A 403 5.12 -4.42 14.83
C ALA A 403 4.77 -5.14 13.52
N ALA A 404 3.64 -5.85 13.50
CA ALA A 404 3.13 -6.52 12.30
C ALA A 404 2.88 -5.53 11.14
N LEU A 405 2.19 -4.41 11.41
CA LEU A 405 1.89 -3.39 10.41
C LEU A 405 3.14 -2.69 9.87
N ARG A 406 4.16 -2.55 10.72
CA ARG A 406 5.46 -1.98 10.36
C ARG A 406 6.23 -2.90 9.40
N ARG A 407 6.23 -4.22 9.66
CA ARG A 407 6.92 -5.23 8.83
C ARG A 407 6.17 -5.52 7.54
N TYR A 408 4.84 -5.53 7.57
CA TYR A 408 4.02 -5.97 6.45
C TYR A 408 4.15 -5.06 5.21
N PRO A 409 4.56 -5.59 4.04
CA PRO A 409 4.75 -4.82 2.81
C PRO A 409 3.45 -4.61 2.01
N GLY A 410 2.32 -4.41 2.70
CA GLY A 410 1.00 -4.28 2.09
C GLY A 410 0.04 -3.38 2.87
N ARG A 411 -1.25 -3.51 2.56
CA ARG A 411 -2.35 -2.84 3.28
C ARG A 411 -3.19 -3.89 4.00
N ALA A 412 -2.95 -4.00 5.31
CA ALA A 412 -3.53 -5.03 6.17
C ALA A 412 -4.92 -4.66 6.71
N LEU A 413 -5.60 -5.67 7.24
CA LEU A 413 -6.78 -5.56 8.08
C LEU A 413 -6.39 -5.82 9.54
N ILE A 414 -6.81 -4.97 10.49
CA ILE A 414 -6.61 -5.19 11.93
C ILE A 414 -7.85 -5.88 12.50
N ASN A 415 -7.66 -7.02 13.16
CA ASN A 415 -8.67 -7.71 13.96
C ASN A 415 -8.29 -7.60 15.45
N SER A 416 -8.92 -6.76 16.26
CA SER A 416 -9.94 -5.74 15.93
C SER A 416 -9.77 -4.53 16.85
N ILE A 417 -10.41 -3.41 16.49
CA ILE A 417 -10.47 -2.21 17.32
C ILE A 417 -11.85 -2.12 17.98
N SER A 418 -11.86 -2.05 19.31
CA SER A 418 -13.06 -1.90 20.16
C SER A 418 -13.02 -0.56 20.90
N LEU A 419 -14.07 -0.28 21.71
CA LEU A 419 -14.12 0.86 22.62
C LEU A 419 -13.45 0.56 23.98
N GLU A 420 -12.66 -0.51 24.06
CA GLU A 420 -11.76 -0.73 25.19
C GLU A 420 -10.68 0.37 25.16
N LYS A 421 -10.46 1.05 26.29
CA LYS A 421 -9.64 2.28 26.31
C LYS A 421 -8.28 2.12 25.65
N GLU A 422 -7.58 1.02 25.94
CA GLU A 422 -6.25 0.76 25.38
C GLU A 422 -6.26 0.61 23.85
N LYS A 423 -7.21 -0.17 23.30
CA LYS A 423 -7.33 -0.37 21.86
C LYS A 423 -7.82 0.90 21.16
N PHE A 424 -8.85 1.53 21.71
CA PHE A 424 -9.45 2.74 21.14
C PHE A 424 -8.45 3.90 21.03
N GLU A 425 -7.70 4.17 22.10
CA GLU A 425 -6.77 5.31 22.15
C GLU A 425 -5.49 5.07 21.34
N LYS A 426 -5.00 3.82 21.26
CA LYS A 426 -3.71 3.50 20.61
C LYS A 426 -3.86 2.96 19.18
N LEU A 427 -4.76 2.01 18.93
CA LEU A 427 -4.82 1.33 17.63
C LEU A 427 -5.38 2.21 16.51
N LEU A 428 -6.28 3.16 16.80
CA LEU A 428 -6.79 4.08 15.77
C LEU A 428 -5.66 4.96 15.17
N PRO A 429 -4.82 5.64 15.98
CA PRO A 429 -3.62 6.30 15.46
C PRO A 429 -2.65 5.38 14.72
N ILE A 430 -2.43 4.16 15.21
CA ILE A 430 -1.56 3.16 14.57
C ILE A 430 -2.12 2.77 13.19
N ALA A 431 -3.41 2.45 13.10
CA ALA A 431 -4.09 2.12 11.85
C ALA A 431 -3.93 3.26 10.82
N LYS A 432 -4.10 4.51 11.27
CA LYS A 432 -3.88 5.69 10.43
C LYS A 432 -2.41 5.87 10.02
N LYS A 433 -1.45 5.62 10.91
CA LYS A 433 -0.01 5.75 10.65
C LYS A 433 0.45 4.85 9.50
N TYR A 434 0.01 3.58 9.52
CA TYR A 434 0.42 2.55 8.57
C TYR A 434 -0.57 2.35 7.40
N GLY A 435 -1.67 3.10 7.36
CA GLY A 435 -2.68 3.02 6.30
C GLY A 435 -3.57 1.78 6.32
N ALA A 436 -3.65 1.10 7.47
CA ALA A 436 -4.38 -0.15 7.64
C ALA A 436 -5.90 0.08 7.70
N MET A 437 -6.65 -0.91 7.21
CA MET A 437 -8.07 -1.03 7.50
C MET A 437 -8.26 -1.75 8.85
N PHE A 438 -9.43 -1.65 9.46
CA PHE A 438 -9.71 -2.38 10.69
C PHE A 438 -11.14 -2.90 10.80
N ILE A 439 -11.27 -3.99 11.56
CA ILE A 439 -12.54 -4.50 12.05
C ILE A 439 -12.90 -3.72 13.32
N LEU A 440 -14.01 -3.01 13.27
CA LEU A 440 -14.67 -2.37 14.41
C LEU A 440 -15.48 -3.44 15.15
N LEU A 441 -15.05 -3.79 16.35
CA LEU A 441 -15.76 -4.70 17.24
C LEU A 441 -16.61 -3.89 18.23
N PRO A 442 -17.95 -4.00 18.23
CA PRO A 442 -18.81 -3.17 19.08
C PRO A 442 -18.86 -3.70 20.52
N LEU A 443 -17.72 -3.57 21.21
CA LEU A 443 -17.44 -3.97 22.58
C LEU A 443 -16.77 -2.81 23.30
N SER A 444 -16.93 -2.71 24.63
CA SER A 444 -16.31 -1.68 25.47
C SER A 444 -15.64 -2.29 26.71
N ASP A 445 -15.00 -1.47 27.55
CA ASP A 445 -14.46 -1.91 28.85
C ASP A 445 -15.53 -2.53 29.79
N ALA A 446 -16.82 -2.21 29.58
CA ALA A 446 -17.93 -2.83 30.31
C ALA A 446 -18.27 -4.25 29.81
N GLY A 447 -17.63 -4.70 28.72
CA GLY A 447 -17.87 -5.98 28.05
C GLY A 447 -18.83 -5.85 26.88
N LEU A 448 -19.61 -6.92 26.65
CA LEU A 448 -20.58 -7.01 25.57
C LEU A 448 -21.73 -5.99 25.76
N PRO A 449 -22.21 -5.35 24.69
CA PRO A 449 -23.35 -4.44 24.76
C PRO A 449 -24.60 -5.19 25.20
N LYS A 450 -25.42 -4.56 26.05
CA LYS A 450 -26.64 -5.16 26.60
C LYS A 450 -27.79 -5.24 25.58
N ASP A 451 -27.77 -4.35 24.58
CA ASP A 451 -28.81 -4.22 23.56
C ASP A 451 -28.26 -3.57 22.28
N ILE A 452 -29.11 -3.50 21.25
CA ILE A 452 -28.75 -2.95 19.94
C ILE A 452 -28.47 -1.44 19.98
N ASN A 453 -29.03 -0.69 20.93
CA ASN A 453 -28.80 0.75 21.02
C ASN A 453 -27.40 1.03 21.55
N GLU A 454 -26.99 0.34 22.61
CA GLU A 454 -25.61 0.42 23.11
C GLU A 454 -24.61 -0.04 22.04
N LYS A 455 -24.93 -1.10 21.28
CA LYS A 455 -24.12 -1.53 20.14
C LYS A 455 -23.96 -0.42 19.09
N LYS A 456 -25.04 0.27 18.73
CA LYS A 456 -25.02 1.41 17.79
C LYS A 456 -24.22 2.59 18.34
N GLU A 457 -24.36 2.92 19.61
CA GLU A 457 -23.58 3.99 20.26
C GLU A 457 -22.07 3.72 20.19
N ILE A 458 -21.64 2.47 20.44
CA ILE A 458 -20.24 2.07 20.31
C ILE A 458 -19.76 2.24 18.86
N ILE A 459 -20.53 1.75 17.88
CA ILE A 459 -20.19 1.86 16.45
C ILE A 459 -20.00 3.34 16.06
N HIS A 460 -20.94 4.21 16.42
CA HIS A 460 -20.85 5.64 16.11
C HIS A 460 -19.66 6.32 16.78
N THR A 461 -19.34 5.94 18.02
CA THR A 461 -18.22 6.51 18.76
C THR A 461 -16.88 6.19 18.09
N ILE A 462 -16.66 4.92 17.72
CA ILE A 462 -15.42 4.50 17.05
C ILE A 462 -15.33 5.09 15.65
N LEU A 463 -16.44 5.06 14.89
CA LEU A 463 -16.52 5.65 13.57
C LEU A 463 -16.19 7.15 13.60
N ALA A 464 -16.80 7.92 14.49
CA ALA A 464 -16.55 9.35 14.61
C ALA A 464 -15.07 9.65 14.91
N ARG A 465 -14.47 8.89 15.84
CA ARG A 465 -13.06 9.06 16.18
C ARG A 465 -12.11 8.75 15.02
N ALA A 466 -12.39 7.69 14.26
CA ALA A 466 -11.61 7.35 13.07
C ALA A 466 -11.67 8.47 12.02
N LEU A 467 -12.85 9.04 11.77
CA LEU A 467 -13.03 10.16 10.84
C LEU A 467 -12.30 11.43 11.30
N GLU A 468 -12.31 11.74 12.60
CA GLU A 468 -11.55 12.86 13.17
C GLU A 468 -10.03 12.73 12.95
N LEU A 469 -9.50 11.50 12.97
CA LEU A 469 -8.09 11.21 12.66
C LEU A 469 -7.78 11.23 11.16
N GLY A 470 -8.77 11.52 10.31
CA GLY A 470 -8.64 11.56 8.87
C GLY A 470 -8.66 10.19 8.20
N MET A 471 -9.23 9.17 8.85
CA MET A 471 -9.63 7.92 8.18
C MET A 471 -10.98 8.11 7.49
N HIS A 472 -11.38 7.12 6.69
CA HIS A 472 -12.63 7.14 5.93
C HIS A 472 -13.49 5.93 6.25
N LYS A 473 -14.77 5.97 5.86
CA LYS A 473 -15.70 4.84 6.03
C LYS A 473 -15.20 3.57 5.31
N GLU A 474 -14.38 3.76 4.29
CA GLU A 474 -13.78 2.69 3.50
C GLU A 474 -12.64 1.97 4.24
N ASP A 475 -12.14 2.55 5.34
CA ASP A 475 -11.09 1.94 6.16
C ASP A 475 -11.66 1.05 7.27
N ILE A 476 -12.99 0.97 7.37
CA ILE A 476 -13.72 0.40 8.51
C ILE A 476 -14.66 -0.71 8.04
N VAL A 477 -14.55 -1.87 8.69
CA VAL A 477 -15.48 -3.01 8.55
C VAL A 477 -16.09 -3.26 9.93
N VAL A 478 -17.41 -3.41 10.03
CA VAL A 478 -18.07 -3.60 11.35
C VAL A 478 -18.34 -5.07 11.61
N ASP A 479 -17.92 -5.58 12.77
CA ASP A 479 -18.29 -6.92 13.22
C ASP A 479 -19.75 -6.94 13.71
N GLY A 480 -20.56 -7.89 13.22
CA GLY A 480 -21.94 -8.09 13.66
C GLY A 480 -22.08 -8.48 15.15
N LEU A 481 -20.97 -8.90 15.78
CA LEU A 481 -20.83 -9.44 17.12
C LEU A 481 -21.67 -10.70 17.31
N VAL A 482 -21.25 -11.78 16.64
CA VAL A 482 -21.98 -13.06 16.61
C VAL A 482 -21.89 -13.79 17.96
N ALA A 483 -22.98 -13.79 18.73
CA ALA A 483 -23.12 -14.59 19.95
C ALA A 483 -23.72 -15.98 19.66
N THR A 484 -23.56 -16.95 20.58
CA THR A 484 -24.18 -18.28 20.42
C THR A 484 -25.68 -18.29 20.75
N VAL A 485 -26.48 -18.92 19.89
CA VAL A 485 -27.92 -19.12 20.16
C VAL A 485 -28.19 -20.04 21.35
N GLY A 486 -27.19 -20.85 21.74
CA GLY A 486 -27.29 -21.71 22.91
C GLY A 486 -27.35 -20.93 24.23
N ALA A 487 -26.76 -19.72 24.27
CA ALA A 487 -26.78 -18.84 25.43
C ALA A 487 -27.81 -17.70 25.28
N ASN A 488 -27.97 -17.16 24.07
CA ASN A 488 -28.93 -16.09 23.77
C ASN A 488 -29.83 -16.48 22.59
N LYS A 489 -31.12 -16.73 22.86
CA LYS A 489 -32.10 -17.15 21.84
C LYS A 489 -32.30 -16.13 20.72
N ASN A 490 -31.98 -14.85 20.96
CA ASN A 490 -32.11 -13.77 19.99
C ASN A 490 -30.80 -13.46 19.24
N ALA A 491 -29.69 -14.15 19.55
CA ALA A 491 -28.36 -13.82 19.03
C ALA A 491 -28.32 -13.70 17.50
N ALA A 492 -28.99 -14.61 16.79
CA ALA A 492 -29.08 -14.56 15.33
C ALA A 492 -29.78 -13.26 14.87
N LEU A 493 -30.96 -12.95 15.43
CA LEU A 493 -31.75 -11.78 15.03
C LEU A 493 -31.01 -10.47 15.32
N GLU A 494 -30.39 -10.36 16.50
CA GLU A 494 -29.61 -9.18 16.90
C GLU A 494 -28.39 -8.96 16.00
N THR A 495 -27.73 -10.05 15.59
CA THR A 495 -26.61 -9.99 14.65
C THR A 495 -27.08 -9.53 13.26
N LEU A 496 -28.17 -10.10 12.74
CA LEU A 496 -28.74 -9.73 11.45
C LEU A 496 -29.22 -8.27 11.43
N GLU A 497 -29.82 -7.79 12.53
CA GLU A 497 -30.20 -6.38 12.68
C GLU A 497 -28.97 -5.46 12.64
N THR A 498 -27.87 -5.87 13.28
CA THR A 498 -26.61 -5.13 13.27
C THR A 498 -26.03 -5.04 11.85
N ILE A 499 -25.97 -6.16 11.14
CA ILE A 499 -25.47 -6.24 9.76
C ILE A 499 -26.31 -5.34 8.84
N CYS A 500 -27.64 -5.47 8.92
CA CYS A 500 -28.59 -4.70 8.13
C CYS A 500 -28.43 -3.19 8.40
N TYR A 501 -28.32 -2.80 9.66
CA TYR A 501 -28.10 -1.41 10.06
C TYR A 501 -26.79 -0.84 9.48
N CYS A 502 -25.68 -1.57 9.64
CA CYS A 502 -24.37 -1.09 9.16
C CYS A 502 -24.33 -0.95 7.64
N LYS A 503 -24.89 -1.91 6.90
CA LYS A 503 -24.94 -1.84 5.44
C LYS A 503 -25.88 -0.73 4.96
N ASN A 504 -27.13 -0.74 5.40
CA ASN A 504 -28.18 0.07 4.77
C ASN A 504 -28.24 1.51 5.31
N GLU A 505 -27.91 1.73 6.59
CA GLU A 505 -27.97 3.07 7.20
C GLU A 505 -26.61 3.77 7.20
N LEU A 506 -25.51 3.02 7.44
CA LEU A 506 -24.17 3.62 7.55
C LEU A 506 -23.34 3.53 6.28
N GLY A 507 -23.67 2.59 5.37
CA GLY A 507 -22.88 2.31 4.17
C GLY A 507 -21.53 1.64 4.47
N LEU A 508 -21.47 0.82 5.53
CA LEU A 508 -20.26 0.14 5.99
C LEU A 508 -20.27 -1.33 5.56
N ALA A 509 -19.08 -1.85 5.26
CA ALA A 509 -18.88 -3.29 5.09
C ALA A 509 -19.02 -3.98 6.45
N THR A 510 -19.44 -5.26 6.42
CA THR A 510 -19.68 -6.03 7.63
C THR A 510 -18.96 -7.37 7.61
N VAL A 511 -18.51 -7.79 8.79
CA VAL A 511 -17.85 -9.08 9.04
C VAL A 511 -18.52 -9.79 10.21
N GLY A 512 -18.33 -11.10 10.32
CA GLY A 512 -18.66 -11.83 11.55
C GLY A 512 -18.01 -13.20 11.63
N GLY A 513 -17.68 -13.61 12.85
CA GLY A 513 -17.26 -14.98 13.17
C GLY A 513 -18.46 -15.94 13.13
N LEU A 514 -18.83 -16.41 11.93
CA LEU A 514 -20.06 -17.17 11.71
C LEU A 514 -20.11 -18.47 12.52
N SER A 515 -18.97 -19.06 12.86
CA SER A 515 -18.89 -20.30 13.62
C SER A 515 -19.37 -20.16 15.08
N ASN A 516 -19.40 -18.94 15.62
CA ASN A 516 -19.81 -18.65 17.00
C ASN A 516 -21.30 -18.87 17.23
N ILE A 517 -22.14 -18.69 16.20
CA ILE A 517 -23.60 -18.78 16.32
C ILE A 517 -24.06 -20.15 16.84
N SER A 518 -23.31 -21.21 16.52
CA SER A 518 -23.64 -22.59 16.81
C SER A 518 -22.85 -23.19 17.99
N PHE A 519 -22.05 -22.39 18.70
CA PHE A 519 -21.21 -22.90 19.77
C PHE A 519 -22.05 -23.61 20.85
N GLY A 520 -21.68 -24.85 21.20
CA GLY A 520 -22.41 -25.69 22.15
C GLY A 520 -23.57 -26.50 21.58
N LEU A 521 -23.86 -26.43 20.28
CA LEU A 521 -24.95 -27.17 19.63
C LEU A 521 -24.46 -28.42 18.86
N PRO A 522 -25.29 -29.47 18.72
CA PRO A 522 -24.99 -30.60 17.84
C PRO A 522 -25.12 -30.20 16.35
N ASN A 523 -24.36 -30.88 15.47
CA ASN A 523 -24.41 -30.70 14.02
C ASN A 523 -24.30 -29.23 13.55
N ARG A 524 -23.36 -28.50 14.17
CA ARG A 524 -23.09 -27.06 13.96
C ARG A 524 -23.09 -26.60 12.52
N GLY A 525 -22.61 -27.43 11.59
CA GLY A 525 -22.52 -27.12 10.16
C GLY A 525 -23.85 -26.66 9.56
N TYR A 526 -24.99 -27.28 9.93
CA TYR A 526 -26.29 -26.86 9.42
C TYR A 526 -26.74 -25.51 9.97
N VAL A 527 -26.46 -25.24 11.25
CA VAL A 527 -26.80 -23.95 11.88
C VAL A 527 -25.96 -22.83 11.26
N ASN A 528 -24.65 -23.04 11.11
CA ASN A 528 -23.76 -22.08 10.45
C ASN A 528 -24.19 -21.82 9.01
N ALA A 529 -24.53 -22.88 8.27
CA ALA A 529 -24.93 -22.79 6.86
C ALA A 529 -26.29 -22.11 6.67
N ALA A 530 -27.26 -22.33 7.56
CA ALA A 530 -28.51 -21.56 7.56
C ALA A 530 -28.28 -20.10 7.94
N PHE A 531 -27.41 -19.84 8.91
CA PHE A 531 -27.13 -18.48 9.37
C PHE A 531 -26.43 -17.63 8.31
N VAL A 532 -25.45 -18.19 7.57
CA VAL A 532 -24.74 -17.43 6.53
C VAL A 532 -25.68 -16.93 5.43
N THR A 533 -26.67 -17.73 5.01
CA THR A 533 -27.61 -17.30 3.96
C THR A 533 -28.50 -16.15 4.43
N MET A 534 -28.95 -16.20 5.69
CA MET A 534 -29.70 -15.10 6.33
C MET A 534 -28.84 -13.84 6.49
N ALA A 535 -27.57 -14.01 6.87
CA ALA A 535 -26.63 -12.91 7.05
C ALA A 535 -26.29 -12.22 5.73
N LEU A 536 -26.07 -12.99 4.66
CA LEU A 536 -25.85 -12.48 3.31
C LEU A 536 -27.05 -11.66 2.81
N GLN A 537 -28.27 -12.19 3.00
CA GLN A 537 -29.49 -11.45 2.70
C GLN A 537 -29.58 -10.13 3.48
N SER A 538 -29.14 -10.14 4.74
CA SER A 538 -29.16 -8.96 5.61
C SER A 538 -28.05 -7.96 5.31
N GLY A 539 -27.05 -8.31 4.50
CA GLY A 539 -25.98 -7.41 4.09
C GLY A 539 -24.56 -7.81 4.46
N LEU A 540 -24.33 -9.04 4.91
CA LEU A 540 -22.99 -9.51 5.27
C LEU A 540 -22.04 -9.39 4.07
N THR A 541 -20.89 -8.77 4.27
CA THR A 541 -19.87 -8.58 3.22
C THR A 541 -18.83 -9.69 3.25
N MET A 542 -18.39 -10.07 4.45
CA MET A 542 -17.34 -11.07 4.64
C MET A 542 -17.53 -11.86 5.94
N ALA A 543 -16.80 -12.95 6.11
CA ALA A 543 -16.77 -13.69 7.38
C ALA A 543 -15.39 -14.22 7.71
N ILE A 544 -15.08 -14.22 9.01
CA ILE A 544 -13.99 -15.03 9.57
C ILE A 544 -14.53 -16.45 9.71
N ALA A 545 -14.02 -17.36 8.88
CA ALA A 545 -14.54 -18.71 8.80
C ALA A 545 -13.52 -19.68 8.18
N ASN A 546 -13.68 -20.96 8.50
CA ASN A 546 -12.92 -22.03 7.86
C ASN A 546 -13.40 -22.25 6.40
N PRO A 547 -12.55 -21.95 5.38
CA PRO A 547 -12.91 -22.13 3.97
C PRO A 547 -13.09 -23.61 3.56
N SER A 548 -12.63 -24.56 4.39
CA SER A 548 -12.77 -25.99 4.13
C SER A 548 -14.21 -26.51 4.26
N SER A 549 -15.14 -25.68 4.77
CA SER A 549 -16.54 -26.06 4.98
C SER A 549 -17.35 -25.99 3.68
N ASP A 550 -17.39 -27.10 2.94
CA ASP A 550 -18.10 -27.17 1.65
C ASP A 550 -19.57 -26.74 1.77
N ILE A 551 -20.27 -27.12 2.84
CA ILE A 551 -21.68 -26.72 3.03
C ILE A 551 -21.84 -25.20 3.15
N MET A 552 -20.93 -24.54 3.87
CA MET A 552 -20.99 -23.10 4.10
C MET A 552 -20.63 -22.34 2.82
N MET A 553 -19.51 -22.70 2.19
CA MET A 553 -19.04 -22.09 0.95
C MET A 553 -20.05 -22.25 -0.19
N ASN A 554 -20.63 -23.45 -0.35
CA ASN A 554 -21.59 -23.71 -1.42
C ASN A 554 -22.90 -22.94 -1.21
N LEU A 555 -23.39 -22.83 0.04
CA LEU A 555 -24.58 -22.03 0.34
C LEU A 555 -24.31 -20.52 0.25
N ALA A 556 -23.09 -20.06 0.56
CA ALA A 556 -22.71 -18.68 0.36
C ALA A 556 -22.72 -18.31 -1.13
N ALA A 557 -22.08 -19.11 -1.98
CA ALA A 557 -22.07 -18.92 -3.44
C ALA A 557 -23.49 -18.99 -4.04
N ALA A 558 -24.32 -19.93 -3.58
CA ALA A 558 -25.72 -20.02 -3.99
C ALA A 558 -26.53 -18.78 -3.55
N SER A 559 -26.27 -18.26 -2.35
CA SER A 559 -26.94 -17.07 -1.83
C SER A 559 -26.56 -15.83 -2.65
N ASP A 560 -25.28 -15.66 -2.99
CA ASP A 560 -24.83 -14.57 -3.86
C ASP A 560 -25.48 -14.63 -5.24
N LEU A 561 -25.60 -15.83 -5.82
CA LEU A 561 -26.31 -16.06 -7.08
C LEU A 561 -27.78 -15.64 -6.97
N LEU A 562 -28.48 -16.07 -5.92
CA LEU A 562 -29.89 -15.74 -5.70
C LEU A 562 -30.12 -14.26 -5.40
N LEU A 563 -29.14 -13.60 -4.78
CA LEU A 563 -29.15 -12.16 -4.53
C LEU A 563 -28.72 -11.34 -5.76
N ASN A 564 -28.43 -12.00 -6.88
CA ASN A 564 -28.01 -11.36 -8.14
C ASN A 564 -26.79 -10.45 -7.95
N LYS A 565 -25.80 -10.89 -7.16
CA LYS A 565 -24.55 -10.17 -7.01
C LYS A 565 -23.71 -10.25 -8.28
N ALA A 566 -22.91 -9.21 -8.55
CA ALA A 566 -22.08 -9.15 -9.75
C ALA A 566 -21.11 -10.35 -9.82
N GLY A 567 -21.07 -11.04 -10.96
CA GLY A 567 -20.20 -12.21 -11.21
C GLY A 567 -20.57 -13.48 -10.43
N ALA A 568 -21.67 -13.48 -9.67
CA ALA A 568 -22.05 -14.61 -8.82
C ALA A 568 -22.44 -15.87 -9.62
N ASP A 569 -22.89 -15.71 -10.87
CA ASP A 569 -23.17 -16.80 -11.79
C ASP A 569 -21.91 -17.61 -12.11
N LEU A 570 -20.84 -16.96 -12.56
CA LEU A 570 -19.56 -17.59 -12.85
C LEU A 570 -18.92 -18.15 -11.58
N ASN A 571 -18.95 -17.40 -10.48
CA ASN A 571 -18.39 -17.86 -9.20
C ASN A 571 -19.09 -19.13 -8.72
N TYR A 572 -20.42 -19.20 -8.82
CA TYR A 572 -21.18 -20.39 -8.45
C TYR A 572 -20.85 -21.59 -9.36
N ILE A 573 -20.77 -21.39 -10.67
CA ILE A 573 -20.41 -22.44 -11.63
C ILE A 573 -19.02 -23.01 -11.32
N ASN A 574 -18.03 -22.14 -11.13
CA ASN A 574 -16.65 -22.55 -10.82
C ASN A 574 -16.60 -23.33 -9.50
N ARG A 575 -17.27 -22.82 -8.46
CA ARG A 575 -17.34 -23.49 -7.16
C ARG A 575 -17.98 -24.87 -7.24
N MET A 576 -19.05 -25.04 -8.01
CA MET A 576 -19.70 -26.34 -8.18
C MET A 576 -18.80 -27.32 -8.95
N ALA A 577 -18.06 -26.83 -9.96
CA ALA A 577 -17.10 -27.65 -10.69
C ALA A 577 -15.97 -28.16 -9.78
N GLU A 578 -15.40 -27.30 -8.93
CA GLU A 578 -14.40 -27.66 -7.91
C GLU A 578 -14.94 -28.69 -6.92
N PHE A 579 -16.14 -28.45 -6.38
CA PHE A 579 -16.78 -29.34 -5.42
C PHE A 579 -17.04 -30.73 -6.01
N ASP A 580 -17.50 -30.81 -7.26
CA ASP A 580 -17.71 -32.07 -7.95
C ASP A 580 -16.40 -32.79 -8.29
N ALA A 581 -15.33 -32.05 -8.62
CA ALA A 581 -14.00 -32.61 -8.81
C ALA A 581 -13.45 -33.22 -7.50
N LYS A 582 -13.56 -32.50 -6.39
CA LYS A 582 -13.16 -32.97 -5.05
C LYS A 582 -13.92 -34.23 -4.62
N LYS A 583 -15.22 -34.31 -4.91
CA LYS A 583 -16.01 -35.53 -4.67
C LYS A 583 -15.50 -36.73 -5.46
N LYS A 584 -15.08 -36.53 -6.72
CA LYS A 584 -14.54 -37.61 -7.57
C LYS A 584 -13.18 -38.11 -7.10
N LEU A 585 -12.38 -37.27 -6.44
CA LEU A 585 -11.08 -37.67 -5.86
C LEU A 585 -11.21 -38.45 -4.55
N ASN A 586 -12.30 -38.23 -3.80
CA ASN A 586 -12.59 -38.89 -2.53
C ASN A 586 -13.43 -40.18 -2.66
N LEU A 587 -13.82 -40.54 -3.88
CA LEU A 587 -14.52 -41.79 -4.25
C LEU A 587 -13.53 -42.72 -4.95
#